data_AF-A0A1I7V0K9-F1
#
_entry.id   AF-A0A1I7V0K9-F1
#
_cell.length_a   1.000
_cell.length_b   1.000
_cell.length_c   1.000
_cell.angle_alpha   90.00
_cell.angle_beta   90.00
_cell.angle_gamma   90.00
#
_symmetry.space_group_name_H-M   'P 1'
#
loop_
_entity.id
_entity.type
_entity.pdbx_description
1 polymer ?
#
loop_
_entity_poly.entity_id
_entity_poly.type
_entity_poly.pdbx_seq_one_letter_code
_entity_poly.pdbx_strand_id
1 'polypeptide(L)' 'MYVWFKQLQQISSGLKCPSPWFRCYDSSHCIAPNRVCDKYKDCRDGSDERENCNQPSRTPNTTVIY' A
#
# COMPACT_ATOMS: atom_id res chain seq x y z
N MET A 1 28.82 -12.95 15.38
CA MET A 1 28.24 -14.13 14.72
C MET A 1 26.76 -14.18 15.06
N TYR A 2 25.95 -14.09 14.02
CA TYR A 2 24.65 -13.41 13.95
C TYR A 2 23.56 -14.15 14.72
N VAL A 3 22.95 -13.46 15.68
CA VAL A 3 22.08 -13.99 16.73
C VAL A 3 20.84 -14.69 16.19
N TRP A 4 20.64 -15.93 16.63
CA TRP A 4 19.72 -16.96 16.14
C TRP A 4 18.29 -16.89 16.69
N PHE A 5 17.74 -15.72 17.05
CA PHE A 5 16.36 -15.64 17.55
C PHE A 5 15.72 -14.27 17.30
N LYS A 6 14.49 -14.32 16.79
CA LYS A 6 13.53 -13.23 16.52
C LYS A 6 13.73 -12.41 15.25
N GLN A 7 12.84 -12.71 14.31
CA GLN A 7 12.09 -11.82 13.44
C GLN A 7 11.94 -10.38 14.00
N LEU A 8 12.99 -9.57 13.93
CA LEU A 8 12.95 -8.14 14.20
C LEU A 8 13.12 -7.43 12.87
N GLN A 9 12.06 -7.47 12.07
CA GLN A 9 11.72 -6.32 11.25
C GLN A 9 11.69 -5.12 12.22
N GLN A 10 12.27 -3.96 11.86
CA GLN A 10 12.16 -2.66 12.56
C GLN A 10 13.38 -2.18 13.38
N ILE A 11 14.49 -1.88 12.72
CA ILE A 11 15.41 -0.82 13.18
C ILE A 11 15.71 0.11 11.99
N SER A 12 15.44 1.41 12.20
CA SER A 12 15.69 2.58 11.33
C SER A 12 14.57 3.02 10.36
N SER A 13 13.85 4.05 10.84
CA SER A 13 13.27 5.18 10.09
C SER A 13 12.23 4.90 8.99
N GLY A 14 10.98 4.79 9.43
CA GLY A 14 9.76 4.86 8.61
C GLY A 14 9.25 3.48 8.21
N LEU A 15 7.94 3.22 8.38
CA LEU A 15 7.34 1.99 7.90
C LEU A 15 7.68 1.77 6.42
N LYS A 16 8.62 0.89 6.16
CA LYS A 16 8.99 0.51 4.81
C LYS A 16 8.08 -0.66 4.45
N CYS A 17 6.94 -0.32 3.86
CA CYS A 17 6.03 -1.34 3.35
C CYS A 17 6.80 -2.19 2.32
N PRO A 18 6.74 -3.53 2.42
CA PRO A 18 7.36 -4.39 1.43
C PRO A 18 6.71 -4.09 0.07
N SER A 19 7.47 -3.87 -1.01
CA SER A 19 6.85 -3.73 -2.33
C SER A 19 6.10 -5.02 -2.70
N PRO A 20 4.87 -4.95 -3.25
CA PRO A 20 4.19 -3.79 -3.84
C PRO A 20 3.16 -3.11 -2.91
N TRP A 21 3.35 -3.14 -1.60
CA TRP A 21 2.39 -2.61 -0.64
C TRP A 21 2.44 -1.08 -0.56
N PHE A 22 1.27 -0.47 -0.47
CA PHE A 22 1.11 0.97 -0.31
C PHE A 22 1.10 1.35 1.17
N ARG A 23 1.84 2.39 1.52
CA ARG A 23 1.89 2.92 2.89
C ARG A 23 0.85 4.02 3.05
N CYS A 24 -0.02 3.88 4.05
CA CYS A 24 -0.87 4.97 4.52
C CYS A 24 -0.07 6.24 4.81
N TYR A 25 -0.67 7.41 4.60
CA TYR A 25 -0.03 8.70 4.89
C TYR A 25 0.30 8.87 6.38
N ASP A 26 -0.65 8.47 7.25
CA ASP A 26 -0.45 8.38 8.71
C ASP A 26 0.59 7.32 9.10
N SER A 27 1.10 6.55 8.14
CA SER A 27 2.10 5.50 8.36
C SER A 27 1.64 4.45 9.36
N SER A 28 0.33 4.34 9.60
CA SER A 28 -0.23 3.43 10.59
C SER A 28 -0.14 1.99 10.13
N HIS A 29 -0.37 1.74 8.83
CA HIS A 29 -0.32 0.41 8.25
C HIS A 29 -0.03 0.44 6.74
N CYS A 30 0.28 -0.74 6.20
CA CYS A 30 0.45 -0.99 4.78
C CYS A 30 -0.80 -1.69 4.24
N ILE A 31 -1.32 -1.21 3.12
CA ILE A 31 -2.41 -1.86 2.39
C ILE A 31 -1.89 -2.46 1.09
N ALA A 32 -2.62 -3.42 0.55
CA ALA A 32 -2.28 -4.00 -0.72
C ALA A 32 -2.56 -2.98 -1.85
N PRO A 33 -1.81 -3.00 -2.97
CA PRO A 33 -1.96 -2.03 -4.04
C PRO A 33 -3.33 -2.08 -4.74
N ASN A 34 -4.06 -3.19 -4.61
CA ASN A 34 -5.44 -3.36 -5.10
C ASN A 34 -6.49 -2.73 -4.18
N ARG A 35 -6.10 -2.30 -2.97
CA ARG A 35 -6.91 -1.56 -2.00
C ARG A 35 -6.67 -0.05 -2.08
N VAL A 36 -5.81 0.38 -2.99
CA VAL A 36 -5.59 1.81 -3.23
C VAL A 36 -6.55 2.23 -4.32
N CYS A 37 -7.37 3.25 -4.07
CA CYS A 37 -8.41 3.73 -4.97
C CYS A 37 -9.48 2.67 -5.28
N ASP A 38 -9.85 1.82 -4.32
CA ASP A 38 -10.85 0.76 -4.48
C ASP A 38 -12.28 1.20 -4.08
N LYS A 39 -12.45 2.47 -3.69
CA LYS A 39 -13.66 3.10 -3.14
C LYS A 39 -13.96 2.75 -1.70
N TYR A 40 -13.10 1.98 -1.02
CA TYR A 40 -13.22 1.67 0.39
C TYR A 40 -12.12 2.35 1.18
N LYS A 41 -12.51 2.91 2.32
CA LYS A 41 -11.57 3.50 3.26
C LYS A 41 -10.87 2.38 4.04
N ASP A 42 -9.77 1.87 3.52
CA ASP A 42 -8.87 0.94 4.20
C ASP A 42 -7.90 1.71 5.11
N CYS A 43 -7.44 2.90 4.70
CA CYS A 43 -6.59 3.73 5.53
C CYS A 43 -7.40 4.50 6.59
N ARG A 44 -6.88 4.61 7.83
CA ARG A 44 -7.52 5.38 8.90
C ARG A 44 -7.72 6.86 8.55
N ASP A 45 -6.74 7.43 7.84
CA ASP A 45 -6.78 8.80 7.34
C ASP A 45 -7.52 8.93 5.99
N GLY A 46 -7.89 7.81 5.36
CA GLY A 46 -8.48 7.78 4.01
C GLY A 46 -7.50 8.19 2.91
N SER A 47 -6.19 8.14 3.18
CA SER A 47 -5.15 8.53 2.23
C SER A 47 -5.06 7.62 1.00
N ASP A 48 -5.57 6.42 1.12
CA ASP A 48 -5.78 5.43 0.06
C ASP A 48 -6.87 5.84 -0.95
N GLU A 49 -7.85 6.63 -0.52
CA GLU A 49 -9.03 7.05 -1.30
C GLU A 49 -9.12 8.57 -1.52
N ARG A 50 -8.02 9.31 -1.33
CA ARG A 50 -7.99 10.77 -1.53
C ARG A 50 -8.26 11.14 -2.99
N GLU A 51 -8.60 12.42 -3.22
CA GLU A 51 -8.93 13.00 -4.54
C GLU A 51 -7.86 12.80 -5.63
N ASN A 52 -6.64 12.37 -5.27
CA ASN A 52 -5.62 11.98 -6.24
C ASN A 52 -5.82 10.58 -6.85
N CYS A 53 -6.89 9.86 -6.48
CA CYS A 53 -7.40 8.67 -7.16
C CYS A 53 -8.06 8.97 -8.52
N ASN A 54 -7.87 10.18 -9.05
CA ASN A 54 -8.26 10.61 -10.40
C ASN A 54 -7.46 9.95 -11.54
N GLN A 55 -6.82 8.80 -11.27
CA GLN A 55 -6.28 7.99 -12.35
C GLN A 55 -7.35 6.96 -12.72
N PRO A 56 -7.79 6.87 -13.99
CA PRO A 56 -8.50 5.70 -14.44
C PRO A 56 -7.58 4.53 -14.14
N SER A 57 -8.00 3.72 -13.17
CA SER A 57 -7.30 2.53 -12.68
C SER A 57 -6.56 1.88 -13.84
N ARG A 58 -5.23 1.89 -13.78
CA ARG A 58 -4.40 1.13 -14.72
C ARG A 58 -4.61 -0.34 -14.38
N THR A 59 -5.74 -0.89 -14.78
CA THR A 59 -5.93 -2.33 -14.86
C THR A 59 -4.97 -2.81 -15.95
N PRO A 60 -4.01 -3.70 -15.67
CA PRO A 60 -3.61 -4.60 -16.73
C PRO A 60 -4.84 -5.46 -17.00
N ASN A 61 -5.40 -5.31 -18.19
CA ASN A 61 -6.44 -6.15 -18.78
C ASN A 61 -7.90 -5.67 -18.63
N THR A 62 -8.23 -4.54 -19.26
CA THR A 62 -9.44 -4.57 -20.11
C THR A 62 -8.96 -4.95 -21.49
N THR A 63 -9.33 -6.16 -21.91
CA THR A 63 -9.17 -6.63 -23.29
C THR A 63 -9.66 -5.54 -24.24
N VAL A 64 -8.77 -5.05 -25.11
CA VAL A 64 -9.17 -4.27 -26.27
C VAL A 64 -9.87 -5.27 -27.20
N ILE A 65 -11.20 -5.29 -27.15
CA ILE A 65 -12.04 -5.92 -28.16
C ILE A 65 -13.13 -4.94 -28.57
N TYR A 66 -12.76 -4.04 -29.47
CA TYR A 66 -13.47 -3.79 -30.73
C TYR A 66 -12.53 -3.09 -31.70
#